data_AF-A0A6J8D5V8-F1
#
_entry.id   AF-A0A6J8D5V8-F1
#
_cell.length_a   1.000
_cell.length_b   1.000
_cell.length_c   1.000
_cell.angle_alpha   90.00
_cell.angle_beta   90.00
_cell.angle_gamma   90.00
#
_symmetry.space_group_name_H-M   'P 1'
#
loop_
_entity.id
_entity.type
_entity.pdbx_description
1 polymer ?
#
loop_
_entity_poly.entity_id
_entity_poly.type
_entity_poly.pdbx_seq_one_letter_code
_entity_poly.pdbx_strand_id
1 'polypeptide(L)'
;MNNIIDTTSYELQFSKSYEGQRQVRTDIPEFSISKSFSQQTKRIRTKVLTTEVSAWTFTSRKTRSDALSEDIKRKIYEYWISPDNSRPTANKNDIKRERLGPKLYTSHMKHVLEKTQTEVYISFKEKYPDMNISQRLFERLKPYFVVPVRPCDRETCCCRYHVEARYLFKSCMDFRKKHTPTSEHFPIFTHLTDLTNHTLCPKTDGQDYHQLKCVERKCEDCGVNKLHLSEEELSLTTESPNVEWMRYEYVFVPTKSGEKKKLCLVKVNTKPVRNYFETSHAKGVQDAAGGLITNQADFAVARGKWLIQNANDLYNFCKDNLETPRQSSICKRRIFRYVAEVPRNRLRSFKVVPSVRCIHQIKSTSPRNVLVRDLSCYACYNCPDEFNSCTSEAGPFRQYKLHEMEVTERLIANSDENSFIELIQPGIILAVFTDNPGEDYYILKCISDVKKLIQSTSDDWGNNFQAGVQLIEGLYFDKLCVNENNIQFKLIKGKNALIYLQSVRYICIGVESRYGKFTMTDDMHHEI
;
A
#
# COMPACT_ATOMS: atom_id res chain seq x y z
N MET A 1 -27.54 -22.76 -3.55
CA MET A 1 -28.09 -23.01 -4.90
C MET A 1 -27.37 -22.11 -5.88
N ASN A 2 -26.81 -22.74 -6.92
CA ASN A 2 -26.23 -22.16 -8.13
C ASN A 2 -25.44 -20.86 -7.96
N ASN A 3 -24.13 -21.00 -7.71
CA ASN A 3 -23.18 -20.04 -8.28
C ASN A 3 -23.58 -19.88 -9.75
N ILE A 4 -24.10 -18.72 -10.13
CA ILE A 4 -24.28 -18.38 -11.53
C ILE A 4 -22.86 -18.23 -12.04
N ILE A 5 -22.34 -19.37 -12.48
CA ILE A 5 -21.13 -19.51 -13.26
C ILE A 5 -21.28 -18.50 -14.41
N ASP A 6 -20.21 -17.77 -14.70
CA ASP A 6 -20.03 -17.03 -15.95
C ASP A 6 -19.94 -18.05 -17.12
N THR A 7 -21.05 -18.77 -17.30
CA THR A 7 -21.29 -19.80 -18.30
C THR A 7 -21.15 -19.18 -19.67
N THR A 8 -21.51 -17.91 -19.81
CA THR A 8 -21.34 -17.14 -21.03
C THR A 8 -19.87 -17.03 -21.42
N SER A 9 -18.92 -16.70 -20.54
CA SER A 9 -17.51 -16.61 -20.96
C SER A 9 -16.87 -17.96 -21.27
N TYR A 10 -17.20 -19.02 -20.52
CA TYR A 10 -16.78 -20.39 -20.81
C TYR A 10 -17.36 -20.91 -22.13
N GLU A 11 -18.69 -20.81 -22.31
CA GLU A 11 -19.39 -21.26 -23.52
C GLU A 11 -18.90 -20.48 -24.75
N LEU A 12 -18.70 -19.16 -24.67
CA LEU A 12 -18.22 -18.34 -25.78
C LEU A 12 -16.76 -18.63 -26.18
N GLN A 13 -15.91 -19.04 -25.23
CA GLN A 13 -14.52 -19.39 -25.53
C GLN A 13 -14.41 -20.76 -26.24
N PHE A 14 -15.29 -21.71 -25.89
CA PHE A 14 -15.30 -23.08 -26.45
C PHE A 14 -16.30 -23.29 -27.59
N SER A 15 -17.26 -22.39 -27.82
CA SER A 15 -18.18 -22.38 -28.97
C SER A 15 -17.54 -21.93 -30.29
N LYS A 16 -16.21 -22.07 -30.44
CA LYS A 16 -15.45 -21.73 -31.67
C LYS A 16 -15.72 -22.71 -32.84
N SER A 17 -16.98 -23.08 -33.03
CA SER A 17 -17.52 -23.57 -34.29
C SER A 17 -18.78 -22.78 -34.62
N TYR A 18 -18.69 -21.98 -35.70
CA TYR A 18 -19.81 -21.35 -36.43
C TYR A 18 -20.26 -20.05 -35.74
N GLU A 19 -20.37 -18.88 -36.35
CA GLU A 19 -20.84 -18.52 -37.69
C GLU A 19 -20.04 -17.32 -38.18
N GLY A 20 -19.41 -17.45 -39.34
CA GLY A 20 -18.74 -16.33 -40.01
C GLY A 20 -18.97 -16.45 -41.49
N GLN A 21 -20.08 -15.90 -41.99
CA GLN A 21 -20.30 -15.72 -43.41
C GLN A 21 -19.17 -14.83 -43.97
N ARG A 22 -18.17 -15.46 -44.59
CA ARG A 22 -17.28 -14.79 -45.54
C ARG A 22 -17.91 -14.93 -46.92
N GLN A 23 -18.32 -13.82 -47.53
CA GLN A 23 -18.49 -13.75 -48.97
C GLN A 23 -17.15 -14.12 -49.62
N VAL A 24 -17.08 -15.29 -50.22
CA VAL A 24 -15.93 -15.73 -51.01
C VAL A 24 -16.16 -15.20 -52.42
N ARG A 25 -15.26 -14.32 -52.89
CA ARG A 25 -15.15 -13.99 -54.31
C ARG A 25 -14.85 -15.28 -55.07
N THR A 26 -15.79 -15.70 -55.91
CA THR A 26 -15.62 -16.79 -56.86
C THR A 26 -14.78 -16.27 -58.02
N ASP A 27 -13.50 -16.65 -58.08
CA ASP A 27 -12.71 -16.71 -59.32
C ASP A 27 -11.38 -17.42 -59.02
N ILE A 28 -11.31 -18.74 -59.26
CA ILE A 28 -10.03 -19.47 -59.43
C ILE A 28 -10.21 -20.52 -60.54
N PRO A 29 -9.26 -20.68 -61.48
CA PRO A 29 -9.43 -21.42 -62.72
C PRO A 29 -9.46 -22.94 -62.55
N GLU A 30 -10.15 -23.62 -63.46
CA GLU A 30 -10.20 -25.08 -63.56
C GLU A 30 -8.81 -25.68 -63.83
N PHE A 31 -8.33 -26.51 -62.90
CA PHE A 31 -7.24 -27.45 -63.17
C PHE A 31 -7.81 -28.87 -63.30
N SER A 32 -7.56 -29.48 -64.46
CA SER A 32 -7.95 -30.84 -64.81
C SER A 32 -7.19 -31.88 -63.99
N ILE A 33 -7.91 -32.70 -63.20
CA ILE A 33 -7.36 -33.85 -62.47
C ILE A 33 -8.08 -35.14 -62.90
N SER A 34 -7.30 -36.22 -63.00
CA SER A 34 -7.59 -37.50 -63.67
C SER A 34 -8.79 -38.31 -63.15
N LYS A 35 -9.36 -39.13 -64.05
CA LYS A 35 -10.67 -39.83 -63.95
C LYS A 35 -10.78 -40.94 -62.89
N SER A 36 -9.72 -41.34 -62.18
CA SER A 36 -9.76 -42.48 -61.24
C SER A 36 -10.24 -42.12 -59.81
N PHE A 37 -10.39 -40.83 -59.49
CA PHE A 37 -10.82 -40.34 -58.17
C PHE A 37 -12.35 -40.23 -57.99
N SER A 38 -13.17 -40.90 -58.81
CA SER A 38 -14.53 -40.41 -59.13
C SER A 38 -15.73 -40.96 -58.33
N GLN A 39 -15.63 -42.03 -57.53
CA GLN A 39 -16.82 -42.53 -56.78
C GLN A 39 -16.95 -41.97 -55.36
N GLN A 40 -15.86 -41.94 -54.59
CA GLN A 40 -15.87 -41.41 -53.23
C GLN A 40 -16.10 -39.90 -53.22
N THR A 41 -15.48 -39.19 -54.15
CA THR A 41 -15.66 -37.76 -54.35
C THR A 41 -17.07 -37.42 -54.82
N LYS A 42 -17.72 -38.27 -55.65
CA LYS A 42 -19.14 -38.11 -56.00
C LYS A 42 -20.05 -38.29 -54.79
N ARG A 43 -19.84 -39.31 -53.94
CA ARG A 43 -20.62 -39.51 -52.72
C ARG A 43 -20.49 -38.35 -51.73
N ILE A 44 -19.26 -37.86 -51.53
CA ILE A 44 -18.99 -36.69 -50.68
C ILE A 44 -19.67 -35.45 -51.28
N ARG A 45 -19.58 -35.25 -52.60
CA ARG A 45 -20.20 -34.13 -53.30
C ARG A 45 -21.72 -34.15 -53.22
N THR A 46 -22.37 -35.30 -53.42
CA THR A 46 -23.83 -35.41 -53.28
C THR A 46 -24.25 -35.09 -51.84
N LYS A 47 -23.52 -35.60 -50.84
CA LYS A 47 -23.82 -35.38 -49.43
C LYS A 47 -23.67 -33.90 -49.01
N VAL A 48 -22.67 -33.20 -49.54
CA VAL A 48 -22.44 -31.76 -49.31
C VAL A 48 -23.47 -30.89 -50.03
N LEU A 49 -23.97 -31.32 -51.20
CA LEU A 49 -24.96 -30.56 -51.98
C LEU A 49 -26.41 -30.76 -51.50
N THR A 50 -26.71 -31.83 -50.76
CA THR A 50 -28.07 -32.14 -50.28
C THR A 50 -28.34 -31.72 -48.84
N THR A 51 -27.33 -31.32 -48.07
CA THR A 51 -27.51 -30.81 -46.70
C THR A 51 -27.67 -29.28 -46.70
N GLU A 52 -28.53 -28.75 -45.83
CA GLU A 52 -28.81 -27.31 -45.69
C GLU A 52 -27.57 -26.44 -45.38
N VAL A 53 -26.47 -27.07 -44.96
CA VAL A 53 -25.18 -26.42 -44.72
C VAL A 53 -24.31 -26.52 -45.96
N SER A 54 -24.60 -25.67 -46.93
CA SER A 54 -24.01 -25.63 -48.28
C SER A 54 -22.61 -25.01 -48.32
N ALA A 55 -21.61 -25.63 -47.67
CA ALA A 55 -20.22 -25.21 -47.81
C ALA A 55 -19.24 -26.40 -47.87
N TRP A 56 -18.40 -26.44 -48.91
CA TRP A 56 -17.30 -27.42 -49.05
C TRP A 56 -16.31 -27.41 -47.89
N THR A 57 -16.27 -26.32 -47.11
CA THR A 57 -15.43 -26.15 -45.93
C THR A 57 -16.06 -26.69 -44.64
N PHE A 58 -17.34 -27.05 -44.66
CA PHE A 58 -18.09 -27.59 -43.52
C PHE A 58 -18.16 -29.12 -43.59
N THR A 59 -17.02 -29.76 -43.34
CA THR A 59 -17.05 -31.13 -42.84
C THR A 59 -16.78 -31.05 -41.34
N SER A 60 -17.82 -31.23 -40.52
CA SER A 60 -17.63 -31.45 -39.08
C SER A 60 -16.81 -32.74 -38.92
N ARG A 61 -15.49 -32.61 -38.78
CA ARG A 61 -14.62 -33.76 -38.50
C ARG A 61 -15.14 -34.40 -37.21
N LYS A 62 -15.38 -35.72 -37.22
CA LYS A 62 -15.68 -36.44 -35.99
C LYS A 62 -14.59 -36.12 -34.97
N THR A 63 -15.00 -35.64 -33.80
CA THR A 63 -14.11 -35.49 -32.65
C THR A 63 -13.50 -36.84 -32.35
N ARG A 64 -12.18 -36.86 -32.14
CA ARG A 64 -11.47 -38.10 -31.82
C ARG A 64 -11.93 -38.61 -30.45
N SER A 65 -11.95 -39.93 -30.26
CA SER A 65 -12.43 -40.57 -29.02
C SER A 65 -11.57 -40.27 -27.79
N ASP A 66 -10.33 -39.81 -27.99
CA ASP A 66 -9.39 -39.37 -26.96
C ASP A 66 -9.51 -37.88 -26.61
N ALA A 67 -10.47 -37.16 -27.19
CA ALA A 67 -10.71 -35.77 -26.84
C ALA A 67 -11.20 -35.64 -25.39
N LEU A 68 -10.62 -34.69 -24.64
CA LEU A 68 -11.06 -34.35 -23.28
C LEU A 68 -12.55 -34.01 -23.27
N SER A 69 -13.28 -34.58 -22.31
CA SER A 69 -14.69 -34.25 -22.10
C SER A 69 -14.87 -32.78 -21.71
N GLU A 70 -16.03 -32.21 -22.03
CA GLU A 70 -16.35 -30.82 -21.71
C GLU A 70 -16.38 -30.57 -20.19
N ASP A 71 -16.80 -31.55 -19.39
CA ASP A 71 -16.78 -31.44 -17.93
C ASP A 71 -15.36 -31.29 -17.37
N ILE A 72 -14.39 -31.99 -17.98
CA ILE A 72 -12.97 -31.87 -17.60
C ILE A 72 -12.42 -30.49 -17.97
N LYS A 73 -12.78 -29.98 -19.15
CA LYS A 73 -12.37 -28.63 -19.57
C LYS A 73 -12.92 -27.55 -18.65
N ARG A 74 -14.19 -27.67 -18.24
CA ARG A 74 -14.81 -26.77 -17.25
C ARG A 74 -14.09 -26.80 -15.91
N LYS A 75 -13.77 -27.99 -15.39
CA LYS A 75 -13.00 -28.12 -14.13
C LYS A 75 -11.62 -27.46 -14.23
N ILE A 76 -10.94 -27.60 -15.36
CA ILE A 76 -9.63 -26.95 -15.58
C ILE A 76 -9.79 -25.43 -15.63
N TYR A 77 -10.84 -24.95 -16.31
CA TYR A 77 -11.16 -23.53 -16.40
C TYR A 77 -11.41 -22.91 -15.03
N GLU A 78 -12.25 -23.55 -14.20
CA GLU A 78 -12.53 -23.16 -12.82
C GLU A 78 -11.26 -23.19 -11.96
N TYR A 79 -10.40 -24.20 -12.15
CA TYR A 79 -9.16 -24.31 -11.41
C TYR A 79 -8.19 -23.16 -11.69
N TRP A 80 -8.10 -22.68 -12.94
CA TRP A 80 -7.30 -21.51 -13.27
C TRP A 80 -7.78 -20.23 -12.57
N ILE A 81 -9.09 -20.10 -12.35
CA ILE A 81 -9.73 -18.92 -11.74
C ILE A 81 -9.73 -18.99 -10.21
N SER A 82 -9.42 -20.16 -9.64
CA SER A 82 -9.35 -20.36 -8.20
C SER A 82 -8.49 -19.28 -7.49
N PRO A 83 -8.92 -18.76 -6.32
CA PRO A 83 -8.19 -17.72 -5.58
C PRO A 83 -6.75 -18.10 -5.22
N ASP A 84 -6.46 -19.40 -5.14
CA ASP A 84 -5.11 -19.94 -4.92
C ASP A 84 -4.15 -19.77 -6.11
N ASN A 85 -4.70 -19.64 -7.31
CA ASN A 85 -3.97 -19.74 -8.58
C ASN A 85 -3.98 -18.42 -9.34
N SER A 86 -5.08 -17.67 -9.30
CA SER A 86 -5.16 -16.34 -9.88
C SER A 86 -6.06 -15.41 -9.07
N ARG A 87 -5.80 -14.11 -9.18
CA ARG A 87 -6.64 -13.07 -8.58
C ARG A 87 -7.13 -12.06 -9.61
N PRO A 88 -8.37 -11.56 -9.47
CA PRO A 88 -8.85 -10.46 -10.30
C PRO A 88 -8.11 -9.15 -9.97
N THR A 89 -7.97 -8.30 -10.97
CA THR A 89 -7.45 -6.93 -10.81
C THR A 89 -8.61 -5.95 -10.64
N ALA A 90 -8.43 -4.98 -9.73
CA ALA A 90 -9.48 -4.01 -9.38
C ALA A 90 -9.47 -2.74 -10.26
N ASN A 91 -8.50 -2.61 -11.17
CA ASN A 91 -8.36 -1.43 -12.01
C ASN A 91 -9.34 -1.48 -13.19
N LYS A 92 -10.09 -0.40 -13.41
CA LYS A 92 -11.02 -0.27 -14.55
C LYS A 92 -10.32 -0.43 -15.91
N ASN A 93 -9.04 -0.09 -15.99
CA ASN A 93 -8.24 -0.24 -17.22
C ASN A 93 -7.77 -1.68 -17.46
N ASP A 94 -7.84 -2.57 -16.46
CA ASP A 94 -7.43 -3.96 -16.54
C ASP A 94 -8.57 -4.88 -17.02
N ILE A 95 -9.16 -4.55 -18.17
CA ILE A 95 -10.18 -5.36 -18.85
C ILE A 95 -9.56 -6.01 -20.09
N LYS A 96 -9.66 -7.34 -20.21
CA LYS A 96 -9.23 -8.08 -21.39
C LYS A 96 -10.42 -8.34 -22.30
N ARG A 97 -10.21 -8.17 -23.61
CA ARG A 97 -11.23 -8.40 -24.63
C ARG A 97 -10.79 -9.51 -25.58
N GLU A 98 -11.66 -10.46 -25.85
CA GLU A 98 -11.48 -11.45 -26.91
C GLU A 98 -12.50 -11.21 -28.02
N ARG A 99 -12.05 -11.26 -29.27
CA ARG A 99 -12.92 -11.08 -30.44
C ARG A 99 -13.59 -12.41 -30.78
N LEU A 100 -14.92 -12.43 -30.74
CA LEU A 100 -15.73 -13.61 -31.10
C LEU A 100 -16.14 -13.59 -32.57
N GLY A 101 -16.32 -12.40 -33.16
CA GLY A 101 -16.71 -12.24 -34.56
C GLY A 101 -16.46 -10.83 -35.10
N PRO A 102 -16.91 -10.50 -36.32
CA PRO A 102 -16.93 -9.13 -36.82
C PRO A 102 -17.68 -8.20 -35.86
N LYS A 103 -16.97 -7.23 -35.28
CA LYS A 103 -17.51 -6.25 -34.30
C LYS A 103 -18.11 -6.84 -33.00
N LEU A 104 -18.02 -8.15 -32.77
CA LEU A 104 -18.48 -8.82 -31.54
C LEU A 104 -17.29 -9.18 -30.64
N TYR A 105 -17.31 -8.69 -29.40
CA TYR A 105 -16.25 -8.88 -28.41
C TYR A 105 -16.84 -9.35 -27.08
N THR A 106 -16.19 -10.31 -26.45
CA THR A 106 -16.39 -10.58 -25.02
C THR A 106 -15.34 -9.80 -24.22
N SER A 107 -15.70 -9.34 -23.03
CA SER A 107 -14.81 -8.62 -22.12
C SER A 107 -14.88 -9.22 -20.74
N HIS A 108 -13.73 -9.46 -20.13
CA HIS A 108 -13.62 -9.98 -18.78
C HIS A 108 -12.55 -9.22 -18.01
N MET A 109 -12.73 -9.10 -16.69
CA MET A 109 -11.69 -8.53 -15.81
C MET A 109 -10.41 -9.35 -15.93
N LYS A 110 -9.25 -8.70 -15.94
CA LYS A 110 -7.97 -9.39 -16.03
C LYS A 110 -7.68 -10.11 -14.71
N HIS A 111 -7.29 -11.37 -14.80
CA HIS A 111 -6.80 -12.17 -13.69
C HIS A 111 -5.29 -12.30 -13.78
N VAL A 112 -4.59 -12.11 -12.66
CA VAL A 112 -3.14 -12.26 -12.57
C VAL A 112 -2.82 -13.54 -11.81
N LEU A 113 -1.94 -14.37 -12.35
CA LEU A 113 -1.52 -15.63 -11.71
C LEU A 113 -0.79 -15.36 -10.38
N GLU A 114 -1.00 -16.16 -9.33
CA GLU A 114 -0.22 -16.05 -8.07
C GLU A 114 0.99 -17.00 -8.07
N LYS A 115 0.94 -18.05 -8.89
CA LYS A 115 1.94 -19.10 -9.03
C LYS A 115 2.43 -19.20 -10.46
N THR A 116 3.55 -19.87 -10.68
CA THR A 116 3.98 -20.19 -12.05
C THR A 116 3.00 -21.18 -12.69
N GLN A 117 2.88 -21.17 -14.03
CA GLN A 117 1.97 -22.09 -14.73
C GLN A 117 2.31 -23.56 -14.44
N THR A 118 3.60 -23.85 -14.24
CA THR A 118 4.11 -25.17 -13.84
C THR A 118 3.64 -25.55 -12.43
N GLU A 119 3.73 -24.65 -11.46
CA GLU A 119 3.24 -24.89 -10.08
C GLU A 119 1.73 -25.10 -10.04
N VAL A 120 0.97 -24.36 -10.84
CA VAL A 120 -0.49 -24.56 -10.97
C VAL A 120 -0.78 -25.95 -11.56
N TYR A 121 -0.02 -26.39 -12.55
CA TYR A 121 -0.18 -27.73 -13.11
C TYR A 121 0.19 -28.85 -12.12
N ILE A 122 1.27 -28.70 -11.36
CA ILE A 122 1.68 -29.68 -10.34
C ILE A 122 0.59 -29.79 -9.26
N SER A 123 0.12 -28.66 -8.72
CA SER A 123 -0.95 -28.64 -7.73
C SER A 123 -2.29 -29.14 -8.28
N PHE A 124 -2.56 -28.96 -9.58
CA PHE A 124 -3.72 -29.56 -10.23
C PHE A 124 -3.63 -31.09 -10.25
N LYS A 125 -2.45 -31.63 -10.58
CA LYS A 125 -2.20 -33.08 -10.59
C LYS A 125 -2.27 -33.70 -9.20
N GLU A 126 -1.79 -33.00 -8.18
CA GLU A 126 -1.94 -33.42 -6.78
C GLU A 126 -3.41 -33.48 -6.35
N LYS A 127 -4.22 -32.48 -6.77
CA LYS A 127 -5.64 -32.41 -6.42
C LYS A 127 -6.51 -33.38 -7.22
N TYR A 128 -6.12 -33.68 -8.45
CA TYR A 128 -6.85 -34.57 -9.37
C TYR A 128 -5.90 -35.63 -9.97
N PRO A 129 -5.44 -36.60 -9.16
CA PRO A 129 -4.48 -37.60 -9.59
C PRO A 129 -5.02 -38.50 -10.71
N ASP A 130 -6.33 -38.75 -10.72
CA ASP A 130 -7.00 -39.60 -11.73
C ASP A 130 -7.11 -38.94 -13.12
N MET A 131 -6.83 -37.64 -13.22
CA MET A 131 -6.98 -36.89 -14.47
C MET A 131 -5.70 -36.91 -15.30
N ASN A 132 -5.68 -37.72 -16.35
CA ASN A 132 -4.57 -37.82 -17.29
C ASN A 132 -4.58 -36.68 -18.32
N ILE A 133 -4.03 -35.53 -17.94
CA ILE A 133 -3.76 -34.40 -18.83
C ILE A 133 -2.25 -34.09 -18.89
N SER A 134 -1.75 -33.66 -20.05
CA SER A 134 -0.38 -33.16 -20.23
C SER A 134 -0.32 -31.66 -19.92
N GLN A 135 0.84 -31.19 -19.46
CA GLN A 135 1.05 -29.77 -19.11
C GLN A 135 0.70 -28.81 -20.26
N ARG A 136 1.17 -29.10 -21.48
CA ARG A 136 0.88 -28.26 -22.66
C ARG A 136 -0.62 -28.16 -22.96
N LEU A 137 -1.36 -29.26 -22.76
CA LEU A 137 -2.80 -29.28 -22.99
C LEU A 137 -3.54 -28.48 -21.91
N PHE A 138 -3.09 -28.59 -20.65
CA PHE A 138 -3.58 -27.81 -19.52
C PHE A 138 -3.36 -26.30 -19.70
N GLU A 139 -2.16 -25.89 -20.11
CA GLU A 139 -1.81 -24.49 -20.40
C GLU A 139 -2.61 -23.91 -21.57
N ARG A 140 -2.94 -24.73 -22.57
CA ARG A 140 -3.79 -24.31 -23.70
C ARG A 140 -5.25 -24.07 -23.31
N LEU A 141 -5.70 -24.69 -22.23
CA LEU A 141 -7.05 -24.50 -21.67
C LEU A 141 -7.13 -23.32 -20.69
N LYS A 142 -6.04 -22.55 -20.55
CA LYS A 142 -6.02 -21.34 -19.73
C LYS A 142 -6.98 -20.28 -20.31
N PRO A 143 -7.83 -19.64 -19.48
CA PRO A 143 -8.71 -18.56 -19.92
C PRO A 143 -7.91 -17.37 -20.51
N TYR A 144 -8.45 -16.70 -21.52
CA TYR A 144 -7.76 -15.61 -22.23
C TYR A 144 -7.44 -14.40 -21.33
N PHE A 145 -8.23 -14.20 -20.27
CA PHE A 145 -8.09 -13.11 -19.32
C PHE A 145 -7.14 -13.43 -18.15
N VAL A 146 -6.68 -14.68 -18.02
CA VAL A 146 -5.70 -15.09 -17.01
C VAL A 146 -4.29 -14.89 -17.58
N VAL A 147 -3.58 -13.90 -17.04
CA VAL A 147 -2.27 -13.47 -17.53
C VAL A 147 -1.16 -13.73 -16.51
N PRO A 148 0.09 -13.96 -16.97
CA PRO A 148 1.24 -14.02 -16.08
C PRO A 148 1.47 -12.68 -15.38
N VAL A 149 2.08 -12.75 -14.21
CA VAL A 149 2.43 -11.60 -13.38
C VAL A 149 3.49 -10.74 -14.04
N ARG A 150 3.22 -9.44 -14.22
CA ARG A 150 4.26 -8.42 -14.49
C ARG A 150 4.79 -7.85 -13.17
N PRO A 151 6.00 -7.25 -13.13
CA PRO A 151 6.53 -6.61 -11.92
C PRO A 151 5.57 -5.57 -11.31
N CYS A 152 4.92 -4.72 -12.12
CA CYS A 152 3.89 -3.78 -11.67
C CYS A 152 2.61 -4.49 -11.18
N ASP A 153 2.29 -5.67 -11.71
CA ASP A 153 1.16 -6.46 -11.22
C ASP A 153 1.51 -7.11 -9.85
N ARG A 154 2.78 -7.14 -9.42
CA ARG A 154 3.21 -7.55 -8.06
C ARG A 154 2.99 -6.47 -7.01
N GLU A 155 2.42 -5.33 -7.39
CA GLU A 155 1.88 -4.31 -6.47
C GLU A 155 0.65 -4.85 -5.72
N THR A 156 0.86 -5.91 -4.96
CA THR A 156 0.02 -6.25 -3.83
C THR A 156 0.45 -5.36 -2.66
N CYS A 157 -0.48 -4.92 -1.82
CA CYS A 157 -0.11 -4.20 -0.61
C CYS A 157 0.74 -5.12 0.27
N CYS A 158 2.06 -4.98 0.20
CA CYS A 158 3.01 -5.53 1.17
C CYS A 158 3.08 -4.68 2.43
N CYS A 159 2.12 -3.77 2.59
CA CYS A 159 1.95 -3.01 3.81
C CYS A 159 1.84 -3.99 4.98
N ARG A 160 2.54 -3.65 6.06
CA ARG A 160 2.61 -4.43 7.30
C ARG A 160 1.24 -4.95 7.73
N TYR A 161 0.21 -4.13 7.64
CA TYR A 161 -1.18 -4.49 7.98
C TYR A 161 -1.71 -5.70 7.21
N HIS A 162 -1.62 -5.71 5.87
CA HIS A 162 -2.15 -6.82 5.08
C HIS A 162 -1.33 -8.10 5.26
N VAL A 163 -0.01 -7.97 5.41
CA VAL A 163 0.87 -9.15 5.61
C VAL A 163 0.66 -9.75 7.00
N GLU A 164 0.61 -8.93 8.05
CA GLU A 164 0.32 -9.38 9.42
C GLU A 164 -1.10 -9.96 9.54
N ALA A 165 -2.10 -9.37 8.87
CA ALA A 165 -3.46 -9.91 8.84
C ALA A 165 -3.50 -11.32 8.21
N ARG A 166 -2.71 -11.59 7.17
CA ARG A 166 -2.60 -12.93 6.56
C ARG A 166 -1.94 -13.93 7.51
N TYR A 167 -0.92 -13.52 8.27
CA TYR A 167 -0.29 -14.38 9.27
C TYR A 167 -1.22 -14.69 10.44
N LEU A 168 -1.91 -13.68 10.96
CA LEU A 168 -2.92 -13.85 12.01
C LEU A 168 -4.05 -14.77 11.55
N PHE A 169 -4.59 -14.54 10.35
CA PHE A 169 -5.61 -15.40 9.75
C PHE A 169 -5.17 -16.87 9.73
N LYS A 170 -3.95 -17.13 9.25
CA LYS A 170 -3.42 -18.49 9.21
C LYS A 170 -3.34 -19.11 10.61
N SER A 171 -2.78 -18.39 11.59
CA SER A 171 -2.71 -18.86 12.98
C SER A 171 -4.08 -19.14 13.58
N CYS A 172 -5.09 -18.30 13.34
CA CYS A 172 -6.45 -18.53 13.81
C CYS A 172 -7.09 -19.76 13.16
N MET A 173 -6.92 -19.97 11.86
CA MET A 173 -7.47 -21.15 11.18
C MET A 173 -6.77 -22.44 11.61
N ASP A 174 -5.44 -22.39 11.84
CA ASP A 174 -4.68 -23.53 12.36
C ASP A 174 -5.05 -23.85 13.82
N PHE A 175 -5.41 -22.84 14.61
CA PHE A 175 -5.98 -23.03 15.95
C PHE A 175 -7.33 -23.74 15.89
N ARG A 176 -8.27 -23.26 15.07
CA ARG A 176 -9.58 -23.88 14.88
C ARG A 176 -9.47 -25.34 14.44
N LYS A 177 -8.57 -25.65 13.51
CA LYS A 177 -8.31 -27.03 13.06
C LYS A 177 -7.88 -27.96 14.20
N LYS A 178 -7.18 -27.45 15.21
CA LYS A 178 -6.60 -28.25 16.30
C LYS A 178 -7.52 -28.36 17.50
N HIS A 179 -8.22 -27.28 17.85
CA HIS A 179 -8.87 -27.14 19.15
C HIS A 179 -10.39 -26.93 19.07
N THR A 180 -10.95 -26.73 17.88
CA THR A 180 -12.38 -26.49 17.71
C THR A 180 -13.01 -27.61 16.88
N PRO A 181 -14.15 -28.19 17.30
CA PRO A 181 -14.86 -29.16 16.48
C PRO A 181 -15.33 -28.50 15.18
N THR A 182 -14.94 -29.08 14.04
CA THR A 182 -15.36 -28.59 12.73
C THR A 182 -16.86 -28.79 12.59
N SER A 183 -17.61 -27.69 12.54
CA SER A 183 -19.06 -27.70 12.38
C SER A 183 -19.49 -26.51 11.52
N GLU A 184 -20.75 -26.51 11.07
CA GLU A 184 -21.34 -25.38 10.34
C GLU A 184 -21.30 -24.06 11.15
N HIS A 185 -21.27 -24.17 12.48
CA HIS A 185 -21.16 -23.03 13.39
C HIS A 185 -19.73 -22.52 13.55
N PHE A 186 -18.71 -23.36 13.34
CA PHE A 186 -17.29 -23.00 13.45
C PHE A 186 -16.54 -23.31 12.15
N PRO A 187 -16.83 -22.56 11.07
CA PRO A 187 -16.20 -22.81 9.78
C PRO A 187 -14.70 -22.53 9.83
N ILE A 188 -13.94 -23.37 9.11
CA ILE A 188 -12.51 -23.18 8.83
C ILE A 188 -12.41 -22.61 7.42
N PHE A 189 -11.90 -21.38 7.31
CA PHE A 189 -11.77 -20.69 6.03
C PHE A 189 -10.42 -20.98 5.39
N THR A 190 -10.41 -21.13 4.07
CA THR A 190 -9.20 -21.31 3.26
C THR A 190 -8.52 -19.99 2.96
N HIS A 191 -9.29 -18.94 2.66
CA HIS A 191 -8.77 -17.62 2.35
C HIS A 191 -9.34 -16.54 3.29
N LEU A 192 -8.54 -15.50 3.54
CA LEU A 192 -8.95 -14.34 4.32
C LEU A 192 -10.19 -13.64 3.71
N THR A 193 -10.32 -13.68 2.39
CA THR A 193 -11.48 -13.17 1.66
C THR A 193 -12.75 -13.94 2.02
N ASP A 194 -12.67 -15.26 2.21
CA ASP A 194 -13.83 -16.09 2.56
C ASP A 194 -14.35 -15.73 3.96
N LEU A 195 -13.44 -15.56 4.91
CA LEU A 195 -13.74 -15.06 6.24
C LEU A 195 -14.40 -13.67 6.18
N THR A 196 -13.85 -12.78 5.34
CA THR A 196 -14.39 -11.43 5.18
C THR A 196 -15.80 -11.46 4.61
N ASN A 197 -16.02 -12.24 3.54
CA ASN A 197 -17.32 -12.41 2.88
C ASN A 197 -18.36 -13.00 3.82
N HIS A 198 -17.97 -13.93 4.71
CA HIS A 198 -18.85 -14.51 5.72
C HIS A 198 -19.38 -13.45 6.70
N THR A 199 -18.61 -12.40 6.98
CA THR A 199 -19.04 -11.28 7.83
C THR A 199 -19.89 -10.23 7.10
N LEU A 200 -20.14 -10.38 5.79
CA LEU A 200 -20.93 -9.46 4.98
C LEU A 200 -22.29 -10.07 4.62
N CYS A 201 -23.25 -9.25 4.18
CA CYS A 201 -24.47 -9.79 3.58
C CYS A 201 -24.16 -10.50 2.26
N PRO A 202 -24.93 -11.54 1.89
CA PRO A 202 -24.82 -12.15 0.58
C PRO A 202 -24.99 -11.09 -0.53
N LYS A 203 -24.33 -11.32 -1.65
CA LYS A 203 -24.50 -10.47 -2.83
C LYS A 203 -25.92 -10.66 -3.36
N THR A 204 -26.57 -9.57 -3.75
CA THR A 204 -27.87 -9.62 -4.42
C THR A 204 -27.74 -10.27 -5.79
N ASP A 205 -28.76 -11.01 -6.23
CA ASP A 205 -28.73 -11.74 -7.51
C ASP A 205 -28.33 -10.82 -8.68
N GLY A 206 -27.33 -11.24 -9.44
CA GLY A 206 -26.80 -10.49 -10.59
C GLY A 206 -25.76 -9.41 -10.27
N GLN A 207 -25.29 -9.27 -9.03
CA GLN A 207 -24.21 -8.34 -8.68
C GLN A 207 -22.88 -9.04 -8.34
N ASP A 208 -21.80 -8.54 -8.94
CA ASP A 208 -20.44 -9.06 -8.72
C ASP A 208 -19.85 -8.69 -7.34
N TYR A 209 -20.39 -7.65 -6.69
CA TYR A 209 -19.83 -7.04 -5.48
C TYR A 209 -20.85 -7.00 -4.33
N HIS A 210 -20.34 -6.97 -3.10
CA HIS A 210 -21.18 -6.72 -1.92
C HIS A 210 -21.68 -5.27 -1.93
N GLN A 211 -22.86 -5.04 -1.36
CA GLN A 211 -23.41 -3.70 -1.19
C GLN A 211 -22.42 -2.81 -0.43
N LEU A 212 -22.22 -1.57 -0.90
CA LEU A 212 -21.24 -0.64 -0.34
C LEU A 212 -21.44 -0.44 1.17
N LYS A 213 -22.70 -0.35 1.63
CA LYS A 213 -23.05 -0.23 3.06
C LYS A 213 -22.49 -1.39 3.92
N CYS A 214 -22.38 -2.59 3.36
CA CYS A 214 -21.83 -3.75 4.06
C CYS A 214 -20.30 -3.63 4.15
N VAL A 215 -19.64 -3.25 3.05
CA VAL A 215 -18.19 -3.06 2.98
C VAL A 215 -17.74 -1.93 3.92
N GLU A 216 -18.50 -0.83 3.97
CA GLU A 216 -18.26 0.30 4.88
C GLU A 216 -18.67 0.02 6.35
N ARG A 217 -19.14 -1.19 6.68
CA ARG A 217 -19.61 -1.59 8.01
C ARG A 217 -20.74 -0.70 8.57
N LYS A 218 -21.58 -0.16 7.70
CA LYS A 218 -22.78 0.64 8.04
C LYS A 218 -24.08 -0.16 7.98
N CYS A 219 -24.01 -1.42 7.55
CA CYS A 219 -25.16 -2.32 7.50
C CYS A 219 -25.41 -2.91 8.90
N GLU A 220 -26.67 -2.94 9.34
CA GLU A 220 -27.07 -3.50 10.63
C GLU A 220 -27.14 -5.04 10.60
N ASP A 221 -27.40 -5.62 9.43
CA ASP A 221 -27.63 -7.07 9.24
C ASP A 221 -26.35 -7.89 9.00
N CYS A 222 -25.19 -7.24 8.87
CA CYS A 222 -23.91 -7.94 8.71
C CYS A 222 -22.81 -7.32 9.54
N GLY A 223 -21.93 -8.18 10.04
CA GLY A 223 -20.85 -7.76 10.90
C GLY A 223 -20.01 -8.95 11.33
N VAL A 224 -19.02 -8.64 12.16
CA VAL A 224 -18.15 -9.65 12.78
C VAL A 224 -18.91 -10.56 13.74
N ASN A 225 -20.09 -10.14 14.20
CA ASN A 225 -21.02 -10.94 15.00
C ASN A 225 -21.51 -12.22 14.28
N LYS A 226 -21.45 -12.27 12.94
CA LYS A 226 -21.73 -13.50 12.19
C LYS A 226 -20.67 -14.58 12.39
N LEU A 227 -19.47 -14.19 12.82
CA LEU A 227 -18.40 -15.13 13.12
C LEU A 227 -18.59 -15.67 14.55
N HIS A 228 -19.18 -16.85 14.67
CA HIS A 228 -19.27 -17.53 15.95
C HIS A 228 -17.89 -18.05 16.36
N LEU A 229 -17.60 -17.93 17.66
CA LEU A 229 -16.33 -18.30 18.27
C LEU A 229 -16.59 -19.42 19.27
N SER A 230 -15.70 -20.42 19.32
CA SER A 230 -15.84 -21.54 20.26
C SER A 230 -15.43 -21.15 21.68
N GLU A 231 -15.79 -21.97 22.67
CA GLU A 231 -15.43 -21.72 24.07
C GLU A 231 -13.91 -21.67 24.26
N GLU A 232 -13.16 -22.47 23.50
CA GLU A 232 -11.69 -22.48 23.49
C GLU A 232 -11.10 -21.20 22.90
N GLU A 233 -11.77 -20.57 21.93
CA GLU A 233 -11.39 -19.26 21.37
C GLU A 233 -11.73 -18.09 22.32
N LEU A 234 -12.70 -18.31 23.23
CA LEU A 234 -13.16 -17.31 24.22
C LEU A 234 -12.45 -17.46 25.58
N SER A 235 -11.87 -18.62 25.87
CA SER A 235 -11.27 -18.93 27.16
C SER A 235 -10.05 -18.04 27.44
N LEU A 236 -10.09 -17.34 28.57
CA LEU A 236 -8.99 -16.54 29.11
C LEU A 236 -8.30 -17.24 30.30
N THR A 237 -8.68 -18.48 30.62
CA THR A 237 -8.16 -19.23 31.77
C THR A 237 -6.69 -19.60 31.59
N THR A 238 -6.01 -19.90 32.69
CA THR A 238 -4.58 -20.26 32.71
C THR A 238 -4.27 -21.53 31.93
N GLU A 239 -5.27 -22.37 31.68
CA GLU A 239 -5.20 -23.65 30.96
C GLU A 239 -5.44 -23.53 29.45
N SER A 240 -5.79 -22.33 28.96
CA SER A 240 -6.08 -22.10 27.55
C SER A 240 -4.83 -22.28 26.68
N PRO A 241 -4.92 -22.97 25.53
CA PRO A 241 -3.77 -23.23 24.67
C PRO A 241 -3.17 -21.93 24.12
N ASN A 242 -1.85 -21.83 24.20
CA ASN A 242 -1.08 -20.73 23.67
C ASN A 242 -1.12 -20.71 22.12
N VAL A 243 -1.29 -19.53 21.52
CA VAL A 243 -1.28 -19.36 20.07
C VAL A 243 0.03 -18.74 19.62
N GLU A 244 0.75 -19.46 18.76
CA GLU A 244 1.92 -18.93 18.06
C GLU A 244 1.49 -18.21 16.78
N TRP A 245 1.90 -16.95 16.64
CA TRP A 245 1.67 -16.14 15.45
C TRP A 245 2.89 -15.28 15.15
N MET A 246 2.87 -14.58 14.02
CA MET A 246 4.01 -13.80 13.54
C MET A 246 3.62 -12.35 13.30
N ARG A 247 4.49 -11.42 13.69
CA ARG A 247 4.36 -9.99 13.40
C ARG A 247 5.70 -9.39 13.05
N TYR A 248 5.70 -8.24 12.40
CA TYR A 248 6.93 -7.47 12.21
C TYR A 248 7.24 -6.66 13.47
N GLU A 249 8.48 -6.73 13.94
CA GLU A 249 8.94 -5.96 15.09
C GLU A 249 10.36 -5.47 14.82
N TYR A 250 10.68 -4.29 15.34
CA TYR A 250 12.04 -3.77 15.22
C TYR A 250 12.92 -4.46 16.26
N VAL A 251 13.87 -5.25 15.80
CA VAL A 251 14.80 -6.00 16.64
C VAL A 251 16.21 -5.45 16.40
N PHE A 252 17.00 -5.36 17.46
CA PHE A 252 18.42 -5.06 17.36
C PHE A 252 19.15 -6.31 16.93
N VAL A 253 19.76 -6.27 15.75
CA VAL A 253 20.53 -7.38 15.20
C VAL A 253 22.01 -7.06 15.39
N PRO A 254 22.79 -7.94 16.04
CA PRO A 254 24.22 -7.75 16.19
C PRO A 254 24.90 -7.83 14.82
N THR A 255 25.71 -6.83 14.50
CA THR A 255 26.55 -6.76 13.31
C THR A 255 28.01 -6.53 13.69
N LYS A 256 28.94 -6.77 12.77
CA LYS A 256 30.39 -6.62 13.00
C LYS A 256 30.82 -5.22 13.47
N SER A 257 29.96 -4.21 13.29
CA SER A 257 30.18 -2.80 13.66
C SER A 257 29.23 -2.30 14.76
N GLY A 258 28.54 -3.18 15.50
CA GLY A 258 27.59 -2.82 16.57
C GLY A 258 26.17 -3.37 16.36
N GLU A 259 25.19 -2.87 17.10
CA GLU A 259 23.79 -3.29 16.97
C GLU A 259 23.04 -2.43 15.95
N LYS A 260 22.38 -3.06 14.98
CA LYS A 260 21.56 -2.37 13.97
C LYS A 260 20.09 -2.71 14.19
N LYS A 261 19.26 -1.69 14.37
CA LYS A 261 17.79 -1.83 14.43
C LYS A 261 17.27 -2.25 13.05
N LYS A 262 16.67 -3.43 12.95
CA LYS A 262 16.10 -3.97 11.71
C LYS A 262 14.67 -4.43 11.95
N LEU A 263 13.79 -4.19 10.98
CA LEU A 263 12.45 -4.74 11.00
C LEU A 263 12.54 -6.23 10.64
N CYS A 264 12.20 -7.09 11.60
CA CYS A 264 12.27 -8.54 11.46
C CYS A 264 10.90 -9.15 11.72
N LEU A 265 10.62 -10.28 11.07
CA LEU A 265 9.45 -11.08 11.41
C LEU A 265 9.75 -11.86 12.69
N VAL A 266 9.00 -11.60 13.75
CA VAL A 266 9.18 -12.20 15.07
C VAL A 266 8.02 -13.13 15.35
N LYS A 267 8.32 -14.30 15.92
CA LYS A 267 7.31 -15.22 16.46
C LYS A 267 6.88 -14.73 17.83
N VAL A 268 5.57 -14.54 17.98
CA VAL A 268 4.95 -14.10 19.20
C VAL A 268 4.06 -15.24 19.69
N ASN A 269 4.22 -15.58 20.96
CA ASN A 269 3.37 -16.55 21.63
C ASN A 269 2.49 -15.77 22.62
N THR A 270 1.18 -15.74 22.37
CA THR A 270 0.22 -15.06 23.23
C THR A 270 -0.99 -15.93 23.45
N LYS A 271 -1.61 -15.79 24.62
CA LYS A 271 -3.01 -16.21 24.80
C LYS A 271 -3.91 -15.44 23.84
N PRO A 272 -5.10 -15.96 23.48
CA PRO A 272 -6.07 -15.20 22.70
C PRO A 272 -6.45 -13.92 23.44
N VAL A 273 -5.97 -12.78 22.97
CA VAL A 273 -6.30 -11.46 23.54
C VAL A 273 -6.85 -10.60 22.43
N ARG A 274 -8.07 -10.08 22.63
CA ARG A 274 -8.70 -9.14 21.70
C ARG A 274 -8.14 -7.75 21.93
N ASN A 275 -7.56 -7.18 20.89
CA ASN A 275 -7.23 -5.76 20.85
C ASN A 275 -8.15 -5.10 19.83
N TYR A 276 -8.95 -4.13 20.29
CA TYR A 276 -9.69 -3.23 19.42
C TYR A 276 -8.77 -2.08 19.06
N PHE A 277 -8.49 -1.91 17.77
CA PHE A 277 -7.76 -0.76 17.28
C PHE A 277 -8.72 0.43 17.20
N GLU A 278 -8.36 1.55 17.82
CA GLU A 278 -8.96 2.82 17.48
C GLU A 278 -8.62 3.13 16.02
N THR A 279 -9.59 3.62 15.25
CA THR A 279 -9.34 4.30 13.98
C THR A 279 -8.56 5.57 14.27
N SER A 280 -7.25 5.45 14.43
CA SER A 280 -6.37 6.61 14.40
C SER A 280 -6.55 7.27 13.04
N HIS A 281 -7.12 8.47 13.09
CA HIS A 281 -7.45 9.25 11.92
C HIS A 281 -6.21 9.42 11.01
N ALA A 282 -6.42 9.13 9.73
CA ALA A 282 -5.69 9.55 8.54
C ALA A 282 -4.31 10.21 8.73
N LYS A 283 -3.29 9.41 9.09
CA LYS A 283 -1.90 9.68 8.65
C LYS A 283 -1.79 9.41 7.16
N GLY A 284 -2.36 10.30 6.36
CA GLY A 284 -2.41 10.18 4.91
C GLY A 284 -1.78 11.39 4.24
N VAL A 285 -2.02 11.52 2.92
CA VAL A 285 -1.61 12.67 2.09
C VAL A 285 -1.99 14.05 2.65
N GLN A 286 -2.97 14.10 3.56
CA GLN A 286 -3.44 15.34 4.21
C GLN A 286 -2.43 15.85 5.27
N ASP A 287 -1.80 14.95 6.03
CA ASP A 287 -0.74 15.28 6.99
C ASP A 287 0.53 15.74 6.27
N ALA A 288 0.84 15.13 5.11
CA ALA A 288 1.97 15.55 4.28
C ALA A 288 1.81 16.98 3.75
N ALA A 289 0.58 17.39 3.41
CA ALA A 289 0.29 18.78 3.00
C ALA A 289 0.48 19.77 4.15
N GLY A 290 0.07 19.41 5.37
CA GLY A 290 0.32 20.20 6.57
C GLY A 290 1.81 20.33 6.88
N GLY A 291 2.55 19.21 6.86
CA GLY A 291 4.00 19.20 7.10
C GLY A 291 4.79 20.04 6.10
N LEU A 292 4.41 20.04 4.82
CA LEU A 292 5.05 20.90 3.82
C LEU A 292 4.87 22.39 4.14
N ILE A 293 3.67 22.81 4.52
CA ILE A 293 3.37 24.22 4.84
C ILE A 293 4.20 24.67 6.04
N THR A 294 4.18 23.88 7.12
CA THR A 294 4.94 24.18 8.35
C THR A 294 6.42 24.29 8.06
N ASN A 295 7.01 23.31 7.37
CA ASN A 295 8.43 23.32 7.06
C ASN A 295 8.83 24.54 6.21
N GLN A 296 8.05 24.90 5.19
CA GLN A 296 8.37 26.04 4.33
C GLN A 296 8.27 27.37 5.10
N ALA A 297 7.27 27.51 5.96
CA ALA A 297 7.13 28.68 6.84
C ALA A 297 8.32 28.78 7.82
N ASP A 298 8.70 27.66 8.45
CA ASP A 298 9.83 27.61 9.38
C ASP A 298 11.15 28.00 8.71
N PHE A 299 11.42 27.52 7.49
CA PHE A 299 12.61 27.92 6.75
C PHE A 299 12.62 29.40 6.37
N ALA A 300 11.46 29.95 6.03
CA ALA A 300 11.36 31.37 5.67
C ALA A 300 11.62 32.27 6.89
N VAL A 301 11.16 31.86 8.07
CA VAL A 301 11.42 32.55 9.34
C VAL A 301 12.86 32.36 9.79
N ALA A 302 13.39 31.14 9.80
CA ALA A 302 14.76 30.84 10.25
C ALA A 302 15.84 31.55 9.42
N ARG A 303 15.57 31.78 8.13
CA ARG A 303 16.45 32.52 7.22
C ARG A 303 16.27 34.04 7.29
N GLY A 304 15.35 34.53 8.11
CA GLY A 304 14.98 35.95 8.18
C GLY A 304 14.36 36.49 6.90
N LYS A 305 13.83 35.63 6.02
CA LYS A 305 13.21 36.05 4.75
C LYS A 305 11.76 36.51 4.93
N TRP A 306 11.06 35.95 5.92
CA TRP A 306 9.66 36.27 6.23
C TRP A 306 9.43 36.33 7.74
N LEU A 307 8.52 37.20 8.18
CA LEU A 307 8.04 37.28 9.55
C LEU A 307 6.62 36.71 9.62
N ILE A 308 6.42 35.60 10.32
CA ILE A 308 5.12 34.94 10.47
C ILE A 308 4.75 34.92 11.95
N GLN A 309 3.79 35.74 12.38
CA GLN A 309 3.39 35.86 13.78
C GLN A 309 1.95 35.41 14.04
N ASN A 310 1.10 35.43 13.01
CA ASN A 310 -0.30 35.06 13.12
C ASN A 310 -0.79 34.25 11.91
N ALA A 311 -2.02 33.75 11.98
CA ALA A 311 -2.62 32.93 10.93
C ALA A 311 -2.81 33.68 9.59
N ASN A 312 -2.96 35.01 9.63
CA ASN A 312 -3.06 35.84 8.43
C ASN A 312 -1.68 35.96 7.74
N ASP A 313 -0.61 36.14 8.50
CA ASP A 313 0.76 36.17 7.97
C ASP A 313 1.13 34.84 7.31
N LEU A 314 0.77 33.72 7.96
CA LEU A 314 0.99 32.39 7.40
C LEU A 314 0.21 32.18 6.08
N TYR A 315 -1.04 32.68 6.03
CA TYR A 315 -1.84 32.64 4.81
C TYR A 315 -1.21 33.46 3.69
N ASN A 316 -0.73 34.68 3.97
CA ASN A 316 -0.07 35.55 3.00
C ASN A 316 1.22 34.90 2.47
N PHE A 317 2.04 34.34 3.37
CA PHE A 317 3.23 33.57 3.00
C PHE A 317 2.90 32.44 2.02
N CYS A 318 1.86 31.66 2.33
CA CYS A 318 1.44 30.54 1.49
C CYS A 318 0.91 31.01 0.12
N LYS A 319 0.17 32.12 0.09
CA LYS A 319 -0.34 32.72 -1.15
C LYS A 319 0.80 33.16 -2.06
N ASP A 320 1.78 33.86 -1.51
CA ASP A 320 2.86 34.46 -2.31
C ASP A 320 3.89 33.43 -2.77
N ASN A 321 4.14 32.38 -1.98
CA ASN A 321 5.26 31.46 -2.22
C ASN A 321 4.83 30.05 -2.62
N LEU A 322 3.62 29.61 -2.27
CA LEU A 322 3.20 28.20 -2.37
C LEU A 322 1.97 27.94 -3.23
N GLU A 323 1.28 28.97 -3.73
CA GLU A 323 0.06 28.84 -4.55
C GLU A 323 0.34 28.12 -5.89
N THR A 324 1.51 28.41 -6.47
CA THR A 324 1.97 27.77 -7.71
C THR A 324 2.95 26.64 -7.40
N PRO A 325 2.57 25.37 -7.59
CA PRO A 325 3.48 24.24 -7.36
C PRO A 325 4.64 24.27 -8.37
N ARG A 326 5.87 24.03 -7.90
CA ARG A 326 7.06 23.93 -8.74
C ARG A 326 6.94 22.67 -9.62
N GLN A 327 6.80 22.87 -10.94
CA GLN A 327 6.85 21.89 -12.03
C GLN A 327 6.56 20.41 -11.67
N SER A 328 5.43 20.16 -10.99
CA SER A 328 4.97 18.82 -10.66
C SER A 328 3.91 18.37 -11.66
N SER A 329 4.06 17.17 -12.23
CA SER A 329 3.01 16.52 -13.04
C SER A 329 1.76 16.15 -12.23
N ILE A 330 1.89 16.10 -10.90
CA ILE A 330 0.89 15.57 -9.96
C ILE A 330 0.04 16.69 -9.35
N CYS A 331 0.66 17.76 -8.86
CA CYS A 331 -0.04 18.89 -8.25
C CYS A 331 0.00 20.08 -9.19
N LYS A 332 -1.14 20.41 -9.82
CA LYS A 332 -1.25 21.52 -10.77
C LYS A 332 -1.56 22.87 -10.13
N ARG A 333 -2.14 22.87 -8.92
CA ARG A 333 -2.56 24.08 -8.20
C ARG A 333 -2.74 23.82 -6.71
N ARG A 334 -2.37 24.78 -5.87
CA ARG A 334 -2.74 24.83 -4.45
C ARG A 334 -3.67 26.01 -4.20
N ILE A 335 -4.65 25.85 -3.32
CA ILE A 335 -5.59 26.92 -2.97
C ILE A 335 -5.55 27.08 -1.46
N PHE A 336 -5.12 28.25 -1.02
CA PHE A 336 -5.19 28.64 0.38
C PHE A 336 -6.47 29.46 0.60
N ARG A 337 -7.18 29.17 1.70
CA ARG A 337 -8.35 29.95 2.13
C ARG A 337 -8.14 30.39 3.56
N TYR A 338 -8.16 31.68 3.79
CA TYR A 338 -8.18 32.25 5.13
C TYR A 338 -9.61 32.21 5.68
N VAL A 339 -9.75 31.72 6.91
CA VAL A 339 -11.02 31.72 7.63
C VAL A 339 -10.79 32.48 8.93
N ALA A 340 -11.28 33.73 8.98
CA ALA A 340 -11.09 34.61 10.12
C ALA A 340 -11.73 34.05 11.40
N GLU A 341 -12.90 33.45 11.29
CA GLU A 341 -13.62 32.83 12.41
C GLU A 341 -14.25 31.51 12.00
N VAL A 342 -14.08 30.49 12.85
CA VAL A 342 -14.70 29.18 12.66
C VAL A 342 -15.94 29.11 13.56
N PRO A 343 -17.16 29.02 13.01
CA PRO A 343 -18.36 28.85 13.84
C PRO A 343 -18.25 27.51 14.59
N ARG A 344 -18.04 27.58 15.90
CA ARG A 344 -17.89 26.41 16.78
C ARG A 344 -19.24 25.83 17.22
N ASN A 345 -20.31 26.61 17.12
CA ASN A 345 -21.71 26.21 17.34
C ASN A 345 -22.33 25.57 16.10
N ARG A 346 -21.68 24.54 15.54
CA ARG A 346 -22.32 23.68 14.52
C ARG A 346 -23.05 22.55 15.23
N LEU A 347 -24.28 22.25 14.80
CA LEU A 347 -24.92 20.96 15.09
C LEU A 347 -23.97 19.86 14.63
N ARG A 348 -23.28 19.24 15.59
CA ARG A 348 -22.36 18.15 15.30
C ARG A 348 -23.20 16.98 14.82
N SER A 349 -23.06 16.61 13.55
CA SER A 349 -23.67 15.41 12.96
C SER A 349 -23.11 14.12 13.54
N PHE A 350 -22.09 14.20 14.40
CA PHE A 350 -21.41 13.07 15.01
C PHE A 350 -21.49 13.16 16.53
N LYS A 351 -21.91 12.06 17.17
CA LYS A 351 -21.93 11.93 18.63
C LYS A 351 -20.48 11.85 19.13
N VAL A 352 -20.16 12.61 20.17
CA VAL A 352 -18.86 12.52 20.85
C VAL A 352 -18.76 11.14 21.49
N VAL A 353 -17.63 10.45 21.26
CA VAL A 353 -17.39 9.13 21.86
C VAL A 353 -17.34 9.31 23.39
N PRO A 354 -18.14 8.57 24.17
CA PRO A 354 -18.07 8.60 25.62
C PRO A 354 -16.67 8.20 26.09
N SER A 355 -16.16 8.83 27.15
CA SER A 355 -14.89 8.47 27.82
C SER A 355 -13.58 8.82 27.11
N VAL A 356 -13.58 9.69 26.09
CA VAL A 356 -12.34 10.30 25.56
C VAL A 356 -11.82 11.35 26.55
N ARG A 357 -10.50 11.54 26.66
CA ARG A 357 -9.85 12.41 27.68
C ARG A 357 -10.48 13.81 27.73
N CYS A 358 -11.28 14.04 28.77
CA CYS A 358 -11.87 15.35 29.06
C CYS A 358 -10.86 16.31 29.73
N ILE A 359 -9.72 15.81 30.21
CA ILE A 359 -8.75 16.58 31.01
C ILE A 359 -7.69 17.19 30.10
N HIS A 360 -7.63 18.52 30.05
CA HIS A 360 -6.70 19.27 29.20
C HIS A 360 -5.60 19.98 30.00
N GLN A 361 -5.69 20.01 31.34
CA GLN A 361 -4.60 20.45 32.21
C GLN A 361 -4.53 19.66 33.51
N ILE A 362 -3.29 19.44 33.97
CA ILE A 362 -2.95 18.69 35.16
C ILE A 362 -1.94 19.51 35.98
N LYS A 363 -2.13 19.58 37.30
CA LYS A 363 -1.24 20.26 38.25
C LYS A 363 -0.96 19.32 39.43
N SER A 364 0.31 19.13 39.75
CA SER A 364 0.71 18.40 40.96
C SER A 364 0.83 19.39 42.13
N THR A 365 0.14 19.13 43.25
CA THR A 365 0.25 19.97 44.45
C THR A 365 1.15 19.35 45.52
N SER A 366 1.20 18.02 45.58
CA SER A 366 2.12 17.27 46.44
C SER A 366 2.30 15.85 45.86
N PRO A 367 3.27 15.05 46.36
CA PRO A 367 3.37 13.65 45.97
C PRO A 367 2.00 12.96 46.12
N ARG A 368 1.55 12.29 45.05
CA ARG A 368 0.26 11.59 44.93
C ARG A 368 -1.00 12.46 44.92
N ASN A 369 -0.89 13.79 45.00
CA ASN A 369 -2.02 14.71 44.88
C ASN A 369 -1.95 15.49 43.57
N VAL A 370 -2.91 15.19 42.69
CA VAL A 370 -3.01 15.80 41.38
C VAL A 370 -4.35 16.52 41.26
N LEU A 371 -4.30 17.75 40.80
CA LEU A 371 -5.45 18.57 40.40
C LEU A 371 -5.59 18.53 38.88
N VAL A 372 -6.82 18.44 38.39
CA VAL A 372 -7.11 18.39 36.95
C VAL A 372 -8.19 19.40 36.59
N ARG A 373 -8.15 19.90 35.34
CA ARG A 373 -9.24 20.70 34.75
C ARG A 373 -9.53 20.27 33.32
N ASP A 374 -10.77 20.47 32.92
CA ASP A 374 -11.28 19.93 31.66
C ASP A 374 -10.93 20.81 30.45
N LEU A 375 -10.54 22.07 30.64
CA LEU A 375 -10.10 22.97 29.58
C LEU A 375 -8.88 23.79 30.05
N SER A 376 -7.96 24.08 29.14
CA SER A 376 -6.82 24.92 29.45
C SER A 376 -7.09 26.41 29.16
N CYS A 377 -7.00 27.25 30.20
CA CYS A 377 -6.95 28.70 30.06
C CYS A 377 -5.52 29.15 29.70
N TYR A 378 -5.41 29.85 28.57
CA TYR A 378 -4.19 30.51 28.07
C TYR A 378 -4.34 32.04 27.94
N ALA A 379 -5.54 32.57 28.22
CA ALA A 379 -5.88 33.97 27.98
C ALA A 379 -5.84 34.84 29.25
N CYS A 380 -5.98 34.25 30.44
CA CYS A 380 -5.93 35.00 31.70
C CYS A 380 -4.46 35.26 32.09
N TYR A 381 -4.10 36.53 32.21
CA TYR A 381 -2.76 36.98 32.57
C TYR A 381 -2.29 36.45 33.94
N ASN A 382 -3.21 36.32 34.91
CA ASN A 382 -2.90 35.84 36.26
C ASN A 382 -2.98 34.32 36.43
N CYS A 383 -3.48 33.57 35.43
CA CYS A 383 -3.59 32.11 35.53
C CYS A 383 -2.26 31.36 35.72
N PRO A 384 -1.07 31.87 35.32
CA PRO A 384 0.21 31.23 35.64
C PRO A 384 0.62 31.32 37.12
N ASP A 385 0.06 32.26 37.89
CA ASP A 385 0.48 32.54 39.26
C ASP A 385 -0.65 32.32 40.28
N GLU A 386 -1.87 32.79 39.98
CA GLU A 386 -3.08 32.65 40.81
C GLU A 386 -4.15 31.81 40.10
N PHE A 387 -3.97 30.50 40.15
CA PHE A 387 -4.77 29.52 39.39
C PHE A 387 -6.22 29.36 39.86
N ASN A 388 -6.52 29.75 41.11
CA ASN A 388 -7.85 29.54 41.73
C ASN A 388 -8.86 30.64 41.39
N SER A 389 -8.44 31.71 40.73
CA SER A 389 -9.25 32.88 40.38
C SER A 389 -9.46 33.00 38.85
N CYS A 390 -9.42 31.87 38.12
CA CYS A 390 -9.63 31.84 36.68
C CYS A 390 -11.05 32.31 36.32
N THR A 391 -11.15 33.44 35.59
CA THR A 391 -12.43 34.03 35.15
C THR A 391 -12.94 33.50 33.80
N SER A 392 -12.15 32.68 33.11
CA SER A 392 -12.54 32.07 31.84
C SER A 392 -13.46 30.85 32.00
N GLU A 393 -14.07 30.41 30.90
CA GLU A 393 -14.89 29.17 30.82
C GLU A 393 -14.13 27.88 31.19
N ALA A 394 -12.81 27.95 31.43
CA ALA A 394 -12.01 26.80 31.83
C ALA A 394 -12.38 26.22 33.21
N GLY A 395 -13.00 27.02 34.08
CA GLY A 395 -13.48 26.61 35.40
C GLY A 395 -12.37 26.31 36.43
N PRO A 396 -12.74 25.91 37.66
CA PRO A 396 -11.79 25.60 38.73
C PRO A 396 -11.17 24.21 38.58
N PHE A 397 -10.04 24.01 39.24
CA PHE A 397 -9.40 22.69 39.34
C PHE A 397 -10.18 21.76 40.28
N ARG A 398 -10.25 20.47 39.92
CA ARG A 398 -10.79 19.40 40.78
C ARG A 398 -9.69 18.41 41.19
N GLN A 399 -9.79 17.84 42.38
CA GLN A 399 -8.84 16.82 42.85
C GLN A 399 -9.05 15.49 42.12
N TYR A 400 -7.96 14.89 41.66
CA TYR A 400 -7.94 13.60 40.97
C TYR A 400 -7.14 12.58 41.79
N LYS A 401 -7.76 11.45 42.09
CA LYS A 401 -7.15 10.38 42.89
C LYS A 401 -6.37 9.44 41.98
N LEU A 402 -5.05 9.37 42.16
CA LEU A 402 -4.21 8.43 41.42
C LEU A 402 -4.39 7.01 41.96
N HIS A 403 -4.60 6.04 41.07
CA HIS A 403 -4.52 4.61 41.40
C HIS A 403 -3.10 4.10 41.15
N GLU A 404 -2.51 3.42 42.13
CA GLU A 404 -1.17 2.84 42.01
C GLU A 404 -1.18 1.73 40.95
N MET A 405 -0.27 1.86 39.97
CA MET A 405 0.15 0.77 39.09
C MET A 405 1.59 0.41 39.45
N GLU A 406 1.90 -0.88 39.50
CA GLU A 406 3.28 -1.36 39.65
C GLU A 406 4.13 -0.90 38.46
N VAL A 407 5.15 -0.09 38.74
CA VAL A 407 5.99 0.54 37.72
C VAL A 407 7.18 -0.36 37.40
N THR A 408 7.27 -0.83 36.14
CA THR A 408 8.55 -1.25 35.56
C THR A 408 9.22 0.00 34.99
N GLU A 409 10.37 0.39 35.53
CA GLU A 409 11.11 1.58 35.10
C GLU A 409 11.48 1.50 33.60
N ARG A 410 10.93 2.43 32.81
CA ARG A 410 11.44 2.77 31.49
C ARG A 410 11.93 4.21 31.54
N LEU A 411 13.24 4.38 31.43
CA LEU A 411 13.87 5.67 31.16
C LEU A 411 13.37 6.17 29.80
N ILE A 412 12.64 7.28 29.80
CA ILE A 412 12.25 8.00 28.58
C ILE A 412 13.47 8.81 28.15
N ALA A 413 14.12 8.40 27.06
CA ALA A 413 15.13 9.22 26.41
C ALA A 413 14.45 10.35 25.62
N ASN A 414 14.91 11.59 25.83
CA ASN A 414 14.50 12.78 25.07
C ASN A 414 14.72 12.52 23.57
N SER A 415 13.62 12.54 22.81
CA SER A 415 13.54 12.05 21.44
C SER A 415 13.85 13.14 20.40
N ASP A 416 14.80 12.80 19.53
CA ASP A 416 14.88 13.07 18.09
C ASP A 416 15.81 14.17 17.54
N GLU A 417 16.18 15.23 18.27
CA GLU A 417 17.21 16.17 17.73
C GLU A 417 18.65 15.67 17.94
N ASN A 418 18.95 15.11 19.10
CA ASN A 418 20.30 14.63 19.42
C ASN A 418 20.68 13.38 18.60
N SER A 419 19.72 12.51 18.28
CA SER A 419 19.98 11.30 17.50
C SER A 419 20.33 11.59 16.04
N PHE A 420 19.82 12.68 15.46
CA PHE A 420 20.17 13.10 14.10
C PHE A 420 21.58 13.71 14.03
N ILE A 421 21.98 14.49 15.04
CA ILE A 421 23.32 15.07 15.16
C ILE A 421 24.38 13.97 15.29
N GLU A 422 24.10 12.93 16.08
CA GLU A 422 25.01 11.79 16.28
C GLU A 422 25.29 10.99 15.00
N LEU A 423 24.39 11.05 14.01
CA LEU A 423 24.55 10.36 12.72
C LEU A 423 25.41 11.11 11.71
N ILE A 424 25.71 12.39 11.93
CA ILE A 424 26.49 13.21 10.98
C ILE A 424 27.96 13.17 11.38
N GLN A 425 28.72 12.28 10.73
CA GLN A 425 30.15 12.07 10.95
C GLN A 425 30.97 12.43 9.70
N PRO A 426 32.28 12.72 9.86
CA PRO A 426 33.19 12.94 8.74
C PRO A 426 33.15 11.78 7.74
N GLY A 427 33.04 12.10 6.45
CA GLY A 427 33.00 11.14 5.34
C GLY A 427 31.61 10.82 4.81
N ILE A 428 30.55 11.18 5.54
CA ILE A 428 29.15 10.97 5.10
C ILE A 428 28.79 11.94 3.96
N ILE A 429 27.95 11.46 3.04
CA ILE A 429 27.40 12.25 1.93
C ILE A 429 25.99 12.70 2.31
N LEU A 430 25.72 14.00 2.16
CA LEU A 430 24.50 14.68 2.55
C LEU A 430 23.85 15.33 1.32
N ALA A 431 22.53 15.24 1.22
CA ALA A 431 21.75 16.10 0.33
C ALA A 431 21.31 17.35 1.08
N VAL A 432 21.64 18.50 0.51
CA VAL A 432 21.49 19.83 1.10
C VAL A 432 20.50 20.61 0.27
N PHE A 433 19.50 21.19 0.91
CA PHE A 433 18.52 22.02 0.23
C PHE A 433 19.17 23.19 -0.52
N THR A 434 18.68 23.49 -1.72
CA THR A 434 19.00 24.71 -2.48
C THR A 434 17.75 25.47 -2.88
N ASP A 435 17.85 26.80 -2.99
CA ASP A 435 16.83 27.67 -3.58
C ASP A 435 17.15 28.09 -5.02
N ASN A 436 18.24 27.56 -5.59
CA ASN A 436 18.64 27.89 -6.96
C ASN A 436 17.64 27.34 -8.00
N PRO A 437 17.18 28.17 -8.96
CA PRO A 437 16.26 27.73 -9.99
C PRO A 437 16.85 26.60 -10.84
N GLY A 438 16.18 25.45 -10.88
CA GLY A 438 16.57 24.30 -11.71
C GLY A 438 17.39 23.21 -11.00
N GLU A 439 17.71 23.38 -9.71
CA GLU A 439 18.29 22.33 -8.88
C GLU A 439 17.45 22.09 -7.63
N ASP A 440 17.21 20.81 -7.29
CA ASP A 440 16.40 20.44 -6.13
C ASP A 440 17.23 20.40 -4.83
N TYR A 441 18.51 20.05 -4.94
CA TYR A 441 19.45 19.98 -3.82
C TYR A 441 20.90 19.96 -4.33
N TYR A 442 21.83 20.33 -3.45
CA TYR A 442 23.26 20.10 -3.61
C TYR A 442 23.70 18.85 -2.84
N ILE A 443 24.75 18.19 -3.30
CA ILE A 443 25.36 17.10 -2.55
C ILE A 443 26.65 17.59 -1.89
N LEU A 444 26.80 17.30 -0.60
CA LEU A 444 27.94 17.68 0.22
C LEU A 444 28.59 16.45 0.85
N LYS A 445 29.90 16.31 0.76
CA LYS A 445 30.67 15.38 1.59
C LYS A 445 31.05 16.06 2.89
N CYS A 446 30.53 15.57 4.01
CA CYS A 446 30.87 16.02 5.35
C CYS A 446 32.36 15.76 5.63
N ILE A 447 33.08 16.74 6.17
CA ILE A 447 34.51 16.60 6.56
C ILE A 447 34.76 16.80 8.05
N SER A 448 33.80 17.37 8.80
CA SER A 448 33.90 17.55 10.25
C SER A 448 32.58 17.24 10.95
N ASP A 449 32.62 16.97 12.25
CA ASP A 449 31.42 16.91 13.08
C ASP A 449 30.66 18.26 13.08
N VAL A 450 29.40 18.21 13.51
CA VAL A 450 28.55 19.40 13.66
C VAL A 450 29.17 20.36 14.68
N LYS A 451 29.45 21.60 14.25
CA LYS A 451 30.04 22.64 15.09
C LYS A 451 29.01 23.72 15.39
N LYS A 452 28.91 24.13 16.66
CA LYS A 452 28.20 25.36 17.02
C LYS A 452 29.16 26.54 16.87
N LEU A 453 28.83 27.47 16.00
CA LEU A 453 29.68 28.61 15.67
C LEU A 453 29.72 29.60 16.84
N ILE A 454 30.91 29.98 17.30
CA ILE A 454 31.10 30.91 18.42
C ILE A 454 31.24 32.37 17.92
N GLN A 455 31.83 32.57 16.74
CA GLN A 455 32.04 33.86 16.10
C GLN A 455 31.65 33.78 14.64
N SER A 456 31.07 34.86 14.09
CA SER A 456 30.66 34.90 12.69
C SER A 456 31.84 34.62 11.75
N THR A 457 31.61 33.84 10.70
CA THR A 457 32.64 33.40 9.75
C THR A 457 32.09 33.35 8.33
N SER A 458 32.98 33.33 7.33
CA SER A 458 32.65 33.05 5.93
C SER A 458 33.24 31.72 5.46
N ASP A 459 32.65 31.12 4.43
CA ASP A 459 33.21 29.95 3.72
C ASP A 459 33.97 30.34 2.45
N ASP A 460 34.59 29.37 1.77
CA ASP A 460 35.35 29.60 0.51
C ASP A 460 34.43 29.91 -0.69
N TRP A 461 33.12 29.86 -0.48
CA TRP A 461 32.08 30.16 -1.47
C TRP A 461 31.47 31.55 -1.26
N GLY A 462 31.97 32.32 -0.28
CA GLY A 462 31.56 33.70 -0.01
C GLY A 462 30.28 33.83 0.81
N ASN A 463 29.79 32.74 1.42
CA ASN A 463 28.63 32.77 2.31
C ASN A 463 29.05 33.20 3.72
N ASN A 464 28.23 34.02 4.37
CA ASN A 464 28.48 34.52 5.73
C ASN A 464 27.54 33.86 6.75
N PHE A 465 28.08 33.42 7.88
CA PHE A 465 27.36 32.73 8.94
C PHE A 465 27.49 33.49 10.27
N GLN A 466 26.40 33.57 11.01
CA GLN A 466 26.33 34.30 12.28
C GLN A 466 26.69 33.41 13.47
N ALA A 467 27.27 33.99 14.52
CA ALA A 467 27.52 33.29 15.78
C ALA A 467 26.24 32.68 16.40
N GLY A 468 26.37 31.53 17.06
CA GLY A 468 25.28 30.82 17.74
C GLY A 468 24.62 29.69 16.94
N VAL A 469 24.88 29.59 15.64
CA VAL A 469 24.26 28.59 14.73
C VAL A 469 25.05 27.29 14.65
N GLN A 470 24.37 26.17 14.40
CA GLN A 470 25.00 24.87 14.15
C GLN A 470 25.29 24.66 12.66
N LEU A 471 26.55 24.38 12.33
CA LEU A 471 27.04 24.24 10.96
C LEU A 471 27.71 22.89 10.74
N ILE A 472 27.71 22.48 9.47
CA ILE A 472 28.46 21.34 8.96
C ILE A 472 29.48 21.87 7.95
N GLU A 473 30.72 21.42 8.08
CA GLU A 473 31.79 21.70 7.12
C GLU A 473 31.88 20.54 6.12
N GLY A 474 31.98 20.87 4.83
CA GLY A 474 32.05 19.85 3.79
C GLY A 474 32.59 20.33 2.45
N LEU A 475 32.62 19.40 1.51
CA LEU A 475 33.03 19.62 0.12
C LEU A 475 31.88 19.31 -0.82
N TYR A 476 31.50 20.25 -1.69
CA TYR A 476 30.42 20.05 -2.65
C TYR A 476 30.80 19.03 -3.74
N PHE A 477 29.79 18.40 -4.30
CA PHE A 477 29.91 17.65 -5.54
C PHE A 477 29.30 18.44 -6.71
N ASP A 478 29.95 18.35 -7.86
CA ASP A 478 29.46 18.83 -9.14
C ASP A 478 28.71 17.71 -9.87
N LYS A 479 27.60 18.06 -10.55
CA LYS A 479 26.74 17.09 -11.26
C LYS A 479 27.27 16.93 -12.68
N LEU A 480 27.76 15.73 -13.01
CA LEU A 480 28.43 15.46 -14.30
C LEU A 480 27.46 15.07 -15.42
N CYS A 481 26.57 14.11 -15.17
CA CYS A 481 25.63 13.62 -16.18
C CYS A 481 24.42 12.90 -15.55
N VAL A 482 23.31 12.91 -16.29
CA VAL A 482 22.10 12.14 -16.01
C VAL A 482 21.97 11.11 -17.12
N ASN A 483 22.18 9.83 -16.80
CA ASN A 483 21.76 8.72 -17.66
C ASN A 483 20.35 8.29 -17.23
N GLU A 484 19.58 7.61 -18.10
CA GLU A 484 18.16 7.27 -17.87
C GLU A 484 17.83 6.66 -16.48
N ASN A 485 18.82 6.08 -15.77
CA ASN A 485 18.62 5.48 -14.45
C ASN A 485 19.62 5.92 -13.35
N ASN A 486 20.59 6.81 -13.64
CA ASN A 486 21.68 7.15 -12.69
C ASN A 486 22.19 8.59 -12.85
N ILE A 487 22.47 9.25 -11.72
CA ILE A 487 23.08 10.59 -11.67
C ILE A 487 24.52 10.46 -11.17
N GLN A 488 25.48 10.98 -11.94
CA GLN A 488 26.90 10.96 -11.57
C GLN A 488 27.36 12.30 -11.02
N PHE A 489 28.17 12.24 -9.96
CA PHE A 489 28.69 13.39 -9.24
C PHE A 489 30.21 13.31 -9.11
N LYS A 490 30.88 14.46 -9.11
CA LYS A 490 32.34 14.58 -8.91
C LYS A 490 32.65 15.60 -7.83
N LEU A 491 33.46 15.19 -6.86
CA LEU A 491 33.85 16.01 -5.72
C LEU A 491 34.68 17.22 -6.18
N ILE A 492 34.28 18.40 -5.74
CA ILE A 492 35.04 19.64 -5.91
C ILE A 492 36.09 19.68 -4.79
N LYS A 493 37.37 19.65 -5.15
CA LYS A 493 38.48 19.69 -4.19
C LYS A 493 38.97 21.12 -3.99
N GLY A 494 39.37 21.46 -2.77
CA GLY A 494 40.07 22.71 -2.46
C GLY A 494 39.18 23.92 -2.17
N LYS A 495 37.86 23.74 -2.01
CA LYS A 495 36.94 24.78 -1.51
C LYS A 495 36.02 24.20 -0.44
N ASN A 496 36.18 24.65 0.80
CA ASN A 496 35.35 24.24 1.92
C ASN A 496 34.05 25.04 1.91
N ALA A 497 32.94 24.33 2.06
CA ALA A 497 31.61 24.89 2.23
C ALA A 497 31.16 24.73 3.67
N LEU A 498 30.47 25.76 4.18
CA LEU A 498 29.75 25.68 5.44
C LEU A 498 28.25 25.66 5.11
N ILE A 499 27.50 24.79 5.78
CA ILE A 499 26.04 24.73 5.63
C ILE A 499 25.36 24.70 7.00
N TYR A 500 24.16 25.25 7.10
CA TYR A 500 23.33 25.09 8.29
C TYR A 500 22.91 23.64 8.47
N LEU A 501 22.99 23.12 9.69
CA LEU A 501 22.51 21.77 10.03
C LEU A 501 21.06 21.55 9.54
N GLN A 502 20.21 22.56 9.71
CA GLN A 502 18.80 22.54 9.29
C GLN A 502 18.60 22.44 7.76
N SER A 503 19.64 22.70 6.96
CA SER A 503 19.55 22.60 5.51
C SER A 503 19.79 21.19 4.98
N VAL A 504 20.16 20.23 5.84
CA VAL A 504 20.30 18.82 5.49
C VAL A 504 18.91 18.22 5.28
N ARG A 505 18.67 17.65 4.08
CA ARG A 505 17.41 17.00 3.71
C ARG A 505 17.48 15.49 3.86
N TYR A 506 18.61 14.91 3.47
CA TYR A 506 18.77 13.47 3.41
C TYR A 506 20.22 13.07 3.66
N ILE A 507 20.42 11.94 4.33
CA ILE A 507 21.73 11.32 4.54
C ILE A 507 21.86 10.18 3.52
N CYS A 508 22.79 10.29 2.57
CA CYS A 508 22.97 9.30 1.52
C CYS A 508 23.69 8.05 2.08
N ILE A 509 22.93 7.12 2.66
CA ILE A 509 23.44 5.89 3.27
C ILE A 509 23.89 4.89 2.19
N GLY A 510 25.06 4.27 2.38
CA GLY A 510 25.54 3.19 1.51
C GLY A 510 26.17 3.67 0.19
N VAL A 511 26.41 4.98 0.05
CA VAL A 511 27.06 5.58 -1.11
C VAL A 511 28.53 5.82 -0.82
N GLU A 512 29.41 5.09 -1.50
CA GLU A 512 30.86 5.30 -1.39
C GLU A 512 31.38 6.16 -2.55
N SER A 513 32.09 7.24 -2.22
CA SER A 513 32.82 8.02 -3.24
C SER A 513 34.12 7.27 -3.62
N ARG A 514 34.18 6.62 -4.79
CA ARG A 514 35.42 6.02 -5.31
C ARG A 514 36.13 7.02 -6.22
N TYR A 515 37.40 7.31 -5.92
CA TYR A 515 38.22 8.29 -6.66
C TYR A 515 37.58 9.69 -6.79
N GLY A 516 36.78 10.10 -5.79
CA GLY A 516 36.09 11.39 -5.81
C GLY A 516 34.89 11.46 -6.76
N LYS A 517 34.42 10.32 -7.28
CA LYS A 517 33.15 10.21 -8.00
C LYS A 517 32.17 9.37 -7.19
N PHE A 518 30.89 9.72 -7.24
CA PHE A 518 29.83 8.85 -6.74
C PHE A 518 28.66 8.83 -7.73
N THR A 519 27.94 7.72 -7.76
CA THR A 519 26.75 7.54 -8.58
C THR A 519 25.57 7.35 -7.66
N MET A 520 24.51 8.09 -7.90
CA MET A 520 23.25 8.01 -7.21
C MET A 520 22.23 7.34 -8.13
N THR A 521 21.46 6.39 -7.61
CA THR A 521 20.38 5.76 -8.36
C THR A 521 19.18 6.69 -8.48
N ASP A 522 18.35 6.47 -9.50
CA ASP A 522 17.12 7.24 -9.68
C ASP A 522 16.15 7.09 -8.49
N ASP A 523 16.08 5.89 -7.88
CA ASP A 523 15.29 5.66 -6.66
C ASP A 523 15.73 6.56 -5.51
N MET A 524 17.05 6.69 -5.28
CA MET A 524 17.59 7.59 -4.25
C MET A 524 17.33 9.06 -4.58
N HIS A 525 17.36 9.43 -5.87
CA HIS A 525 17.01 10.79 -6.29
C HIS A 525 15.56 11.14 -5.94
N HIS A 526 14.63 10.20 -6.13
CA HIS A 526 13.21 10.38 -5.85
C HIS A 526 12.87 10.38 -4.35
N GLU A 527 13.73 9.81 -3.49
CA GLU A 527 13.57 9.84 -2.03
C GLU A 527 14.01 11.15 -1.37
N ILE A 528 14.87 11.94 -2.04
CA ILE A 528 15.38 13.24 -1.58
C ILE A 528 14.38 14.34 -1.96
#